data_AF-A0A7G1IM93-F1
#
_entry.id   AF-A0A7G1IM93-F1
#
_cell.length_a   1.000
_cell.length_b   1.000
_cell.length_c   1.000
_cell.angle_alpha   90.00
_cell.angle_beta   90.00
_cell.angle_gamma   90.00
#
_symmetry.space_group_name_H-M   'P 1'
#
loop_
_entity.id
_entity.type
_entity.pdbx_description
1 polymer ?
#
loop_
_entity_poly.entity_id
_entity_poly.type
_entity_poly.pdbx_seq_one_letter_code
_entity_poly.pdbx_strand_id
1 'polypeptide(L)'
;MTDQFQLDAFGEALLLLAAAGRLDRLDTGHWRAVETLVESIEKRWREPDAGIWEIDDRRWAHSRLTCAAGLRRISEVAPARQGSQWQRLADQLVADTNSDCLHPDGRWQRAPDDPRIDAALLIPSIRGAIPATDPRSVATVAAVRTDLGRHGFVYRFQPGEQPLGEAEGAFLLCGFLMALADHQQGNNLAAVRWFERNRTACGPPGLFTEEFDIGQRQLRGNLPQPSSMRCCSKRRMG
;
A
#
# COMPACT_ATOMS: atom_id res chain seq x y z
N MET A 1 -7.01 -23.60 -9.34
CA MET A 1 -7.15 -22.24 -8.79
C MET A 1 -5.93 -22.02 -7.92
N THR A 2 -5.18 -20.97 -8.27
CA THR A 2 -3.95 -20.46 -7.66
C THR A 2 -4.01 -20.47 -6.13
N ASP A 3 -3.21 -21.33 -5.49
CA ASP A 3 -3.12 -21.48 -4.03
C ASP A 3 -2.21 -20.41 -3.40
N GLN A 4 -2.25 -19.20 -3.93
CA GLN A 4 -1.37 -18.10 -3.51
C GLN A 4 -2.08 -17.27 -2.45
N PHE A 5 -1.60 -17.37 -1.22
CA PHE A 5 -2.13 -16.63 -0.09
C PHE A 5 -1.55 -15.22 -0.03
N GLN A 6 -2.42 -14.20 -0.04
CA GLN A 6 -2.06 -12.78 0.11
C GLN A 6 -2.79 -12.20 1.32
N LEU A 7 -2.03 -11.85 2.36
CA LEU A 7 -2.60 -11.38 3.62
C LEU A 7 -3.11 -9.92 3.48
N ASP A 8 -2.39 -9.08 2.73
CA ASP A 8 -2.71 -7.68 2.51
C ASP A 8 -4.10 -7.48 1.87
N ALA A 9 -4.53 -8.41 1.02
CA ALA A 9 -5.84 -8.40 0.37
C ALA A 9 -7.00 -8.36 1.38
N PHE A 10 -6.88 -9.03 2.53
CA PHE A 10 -7.89 -8.94 3.59
C PHE A 10 -7.96 -7.55 4.21
N GLY A 11 -6.80 -6.90 4.40
CA GLY A 11 -6.73 -5.52 4.89
C GLY A 11 -7.39 -4.53 3.93
N GLU A 12 -7.09 -4.62 2.63
CA GLU A 12 -7.71 -3.77 1.60
C GLU A 12 -9.22 -4.03 1.46
N ALA A 13 -9.68 -5.29 1.57
CA ALA A 13 -11.10 -5.61 1.59
C ALA A 13 -11.82 -4.97 2.80
N LEU A 14 -11.21 -5.01 4.00
CA LEU A 14 -11.75 -4.34 5.18
C LEU A 14 -11.77 -2.81 5.02
N LEU A 15 -10.76 -2.22 4.36
CA LEU A 15 -10.74 -0.78 4.05
C LEU A 15 -11.91 -0.37 3.15
N LEU A 16 -12.21 -1.18 2.13
CA LEU A 16 -13.36 -0.97 1.25
C LEU A 16 -14.69 -1.09 2.01
N LEU A 17 -14.85 -2.15 2.81
CA LEU A 17 -16.06 -2.37 3.61
C LEU A 17 -16.24 -1.26 4.65
N ALA A 18 -15.16 -0.77 5.27
CA ALA A 18 -15.22 0.38 6.16
C ALA A 18 -15.68 1.66 5.45
N ALA A 19 -15.24 1.88 4.21
CA ALA A 19 -15.71 3.01 3.41
C ALA A 19 -17.20 2.91 3.07
N ALA A 20 -17.70 1.72 2.76
CA ALA A 20 -19.13 1.47 2.57
C ALA A 20 -19.92 1.63 3.90
N GLY A 21 -19.35 1.19 5.02
CA GLY A 21 -19.93 1.34 6.36
C GLY A 21 -20.09 2.80 6.78
N ARG A 22 -19.13 3.67 6.47
CA ARG A 22 -19.27 5.12 6.70
C ARG A 22 -20.39 5.78 5.90
N LEU A 23 -20.91 5.10 4.88
CA LEU A 23 -22.03 5.54 4.06
C LEU A 23 -23.32 4.75 4.34
N ASP A 24 -23.35 3.98 5.44
CA ASP A 24 -24.46 3.11 5.85
C ASP A 24 -24.88 2.10 4.76
N ARG A 25 -23.91 1.56 4.01
CA ARG A 25 -24.15 0.62 2.89
C ARG A 25 -23.84 -0.85 3.21
N LEU A 26 -23.64 -1.19 4.48
CA LEU A 26 -23.37 -2.58 4.88
C LEU A 26 -24.68 -3.27 5.29
N ASP A 27 -25.04 -4.30 4.53
CA ASP A 27 -26.09 -5.24 4.93
C ASP A 27 -25.51 -6.43 5.73
N THR A 28 -26.39 -7.35 6.13
CA THR A 28 -26.02 -8.57 6.87
C THR A 28 -24.98 -9.44 6.15
N GLY A 29 -25.03 -9.51 4.81
CA GLY A 29 -24.07 -10.27 4.02
C GLY A 29 -22.68 -9.64 4.09
N HIS A 30 -22.61 -8.31 3.98
CA HIS A 30 -21.35 -7.59 4.13
C HIS A 30 -20.76 -7.74 5.54
N TRP A 31 -21.57 -7.70 6.59
CA TRP A 31 -21.09 -7.92 7.96
C TRP A 31 -20.54 -9.32 8.18
N ARG A 32 -21.17 -10.36 7.62
CA ARG A 32 -20.61 -11.73 7.63
C ARG A 32 -19.27 -11.80 6.90
N ALA A 33 -19.14 -11.08 5.79
CA ALA A 33 -17.86 -10.98 5.07
C ALA A 33 -16.78 -10.29 5.93
N VAL A 34 -17.12 -9.19 6.60
CA VAL A 34 -16.22 -8.52 7.56
C VAL A 34 -15.74 -9.50 8.64
N GLU A 35 -16.65 -10.21 9.30
CA GLU A 35 -16.32 -11.16 10.36
C GLU A 35 -15.40 -12.28 9.85
N THR A 36 -15.69 -12.81 8.65
CA THR A 36 -14.88 -13.84 7.99
C THR A 36 -13.46 -13.34 7.68
N LEU A 37 -13.34 -12.10 7.19
CA LEU A 37 -12.05 -11.47 6.90
C LEU A 37 -11.24 -11.26 8.18
N VAL A 38 -11.85 -10.75 9.25
CA VAL A 38 -11.17 -10.55 10.53
C VAL A 38 -10.72 -11.88 11.13
N GLU A 39 -11.58 -12.90 11.12
CA GLU A 39 -11.22 -14.24 11.60
C GLU A 39 -10.05 -14.84 10.80
N SER A 40 -10.02 -14.61 9.50
CA SER A 40 -8.92 -15.04 8.62
C SER A 40 -7.61 -14.33 8.98
N ILE A 41 -7.66 -13.02 9.23
CA ILE A 41 -6.50 -12.25 9.71
C ILE A 41 -6.04 -12.81 11.05
N GLU A 42 -6.93 -12.95 12.04
CA GLU A 42 -6.61 -13.41 13.40
C GLU A 42 -5.88 -14.77 13.40
N LYS A 43 -6.29 -15.70 12.54
CA LYS A 43 -5.68 -17.03 12.42
C LYS A 43 -4.33 -17.02 11.70
N ARG A 44 -4.20 -16.20 10.65
CA ARG A 44 -3.15 -16.37 9.64
C ARG A 44 -2.12 -15.25 9.56
N TRP A 45 -2.28 -14.15 10.30
CA TRP A 45 -1.39 -12.98 10.17
C TRP A 45 0.09 -13.26 10.49
N ARG A 46 0.41 -14.41 11.11
CA ARG A 46 1.78 -14.86 11.39
C ARG A 46 2.37 -15.74 10.29
N GLU A 47 1.56 -16.25 9.37
CA GLU A 47 2.00 -17.07 8.24
C GLU A 47 2.71 -16.20 7.20
N PRO A 48 3.71 -16.74 6.47
CA PRO A 48 4.21 -16.12 5.24
C PRO A 48 3.10 -15.96 4.20
N ASP A 49 3.13 -14.87 3.45
CA ASP A 49 2.21 -14.56 2.36
C ASP A 49 2.99 -14.07 1.13
N ALA A 50 2.37 -14.09 -0.05
CA ALA A 50 3.00 -13.70 -1.29
C ALA A 50 3.28 -12.18 -1.41
N GLY A 51 2.62 -11.37 -0.59
CA GLY A 51 2.67 -9.92 -0.66
C GLY A 51 2.06 -9.34 -1.95
N ILE A 52 2.12 -8.02 -2.07
CA ILE A 52 1.52 -7.28 -3.19
C ILE A 52 2.28 -7.47 -4.52
N TRP A 53 3.54 -7.87 -4.45
CA TRP A 53 4.40 -8.07 -5.62
C TRP A 53 4.50 -9.53 -6.07
N GLU A 54 3.91 -10.48 -5.33
CA GLU A 54 3.85 -11.90 -5.69
C GLU A 54 5.22 -12.54 -6.01
N ILE A 55 6.26 -12.15 -5.27
CA ILE A 55 7.65 -12.60 -5.52
C ILE A 55 7.92 -13.93 -4.85
N ASP A 56 7.78 -13.97 -3.53
CA ASP A 56 7.98 -15.12 -2.66
C ASP A 56 7.15 -15.00 -1.39
N ASP A 57 6.91 -16.14 -0.73
CA ASP A 57 6.12 -16.18 0.49
C ASP A 57 7.00 -15.80 1.69
N ARG A 58 6.74 -14.62 2.27
CA ARG A 58 7.45 -14.12 3.46
C ARG A 58 6.49 -13.45 4.43
N ARG A 59 6.96 -13.18 5.65
CA ARG A 59 6.21 -12.38 6.64
C ARG A 59 6.32 -10.89 6.31
N TRP A 60 5.70 -10.45 5.23
CA TRP A 60 5.83 -9.08 4.74
C TRP A 60 5.30 -8.06 5.73
N ALA A 61 6.06 -6.98 5.95
CA ALA A 61 5.66 -5.89 6.82
C ALA A 61 4.48 -5.10 6.24
N HIS A 62 4.46 -4.85 4.92
CA HIS A 62 3.35 -4.13 4.29
C HIS A 62 2.03 -4.90 4.45
N SER A 63 2.04 -6.23 4.33
CA SER A 63 0.83 -7.05 4.46
C SER A 63 0.23 -6.96 5.86
N ARG A 64 1.03 -7.24 6.89
CA ARG A 64 0.59 -7.16 8.29
C ARG A 64 0.10 -5.75 8.67
N LEU A 65 0.83 -4.71 8.27
CA LEU A 65 0.42 -3.34 8.57
C LEU A 65 -0.82 -2.91 7.78
N THR A 66 -1.03 -3.41 6.56
CA THR A 66 -2.25 -3.14 5.78
C THR A 66 -3.47 -3.80 6.41
N CYS A 67 -3.34 -5.02 6.96
CA CYS A 67 -4.37 -5.62 7.81
C CYS A 67 -4.68 -4.75 9.04
N ALA A 68 -3.65 -4.22 9.70
CA ALA A 68 -3.86 -3.31 10.82
C ALA A 68 -4.63 -2.04 10.41
N ALA A 69 -4.35 -1.45 9.24
CA ALA A 69 -5.14 -0.34 8.71
C ALA A 69 -6.61 -0.73 8.49
N GLY A 70 -6.86 -1.87 7.85
CA GLY A 70 -8.22 -2.38 7.59
C GLY A 70 -9.02 -2.59 8.88
N LEU A 71 -8.41 -3.26 9.86
CA LEU A 71 -9.00 -3.49 11.18
C LEU A 71 -9.35 -2.18 11.91
N ARG A 72 -8.47 -1.18 11.83
CA ARG A 72 -8.73 0.16 12.40
C ARG A 72 -9.87 0.89 11.70
N ARG A 73 -9.97 0.80 10.37
CA ARG A 73 -11.04 1.50 9.65
C ARG A 73 -12.39 0.84 9.83
N ILE A 74 -12.43 -0.49 9.86
CA ILE A 74 -13.70 -1.20 10.07
C ILE A 74 -14.17 -1.10 11.53
N SER A 75 -13.25 -0.97 12.50
CA SER A 75 -13.60 -0.77 13.91
C SER A 75 -14.34 0.54 14.16
N GLU A 76 -14.07 1.60 13.38
CA GLU A 76 -14.75 2.90 13.47
C GLU A 76 -16.26 2.81 13.19
N VAL A 77 -16.70 1.85 12.37
CA VAL A 77 -18.10 1.67 11.95
C VAL A 77 -18.77 0.44 12.57
N ALA A 78 -18.01 -0.36 13.32
CA ALA A 78 -18.49 -1.56 13.99
C ALA A 78 -19.18 -1.24 15.33
N PRO A 79 -20.04 -2.14 15.83
CA PRO A 79 -20.53 -2.07 17.20
C PRO A 79 -19.36 -1.95 18.19
N ALA A 80 -19.49 -1.07 19.20
CA ALA A 80 -18.40 -0.64 20.07
C ALA A 80 -17.54 -1.79 20.65
N ARG A 81 -18.18 -2.90 21.04
CA ARG A 81 -17.49 -4.10 21.55
C ARG A 81 -16.61 -4.76 20.49
N GLN A 82 -17.15 -5.01 19.30
CA GLN A 82 -16.41 -5.62 18.18
C GLN A 82 -15.31 -4.67 17.69
N GLY A 83 -15.63 -3.39 17.51
CA GLY A 83 -14.65 -2.37 17.13
C GLY A 83 -13.46 -2.33 18.09
N SER A 84 -13.71 -2.38 19.40
CA SER A 84 -12.64 -2.42 20.41
C SER A 84 -11.77 -3.68 20.33
N GLN A 85 -12.33 -4.84 19.95
CA GLN A 85 -11.57 -6.08 19.76
C GLN A 85 -10.67 -5.98 18.52
N TRP A 86 -11.22 -5.49 17.41
CA TRP A 86 -10.49 -5.36 16.16
C TRP A 86 -9.40 -4.29 16.25
N GLN A 87 -9.63 -3.22 17.01
CA GLN A 87 -8.61 -2.22 17.32
C GLN A 87 -7.42 -2.84 18.07
N ARG A 88 -7.68 -3.68 19.09
CA ARG A 88 -6.60 -4.39 19.81
C ARG A 88 -5.83 -5.35 18.91
N LEU A 89 -6.52 -6.05 18.02
CA LEU A 89 -5.86 -6.91 17.02
C LEU A 89 -4.96 -6.08 16.11
N ALA A 90 -5.43 -4.93 15.62
CA ALA A 90 -4.61 -4.03 14.80
C ALA A 90 -3.35 -3.57 15.55
N ASP A 91 -3.49 -3.19 16.82
CA ASP A 91 -2.35 -2.77 17.64
C ASP A 91 -1.36 -3.92 17.87
N GLN A 92 -1.85 -5.16 18.01
CA GLN A 92 -1.00 -6.35 18.08
C GLN A 92 -0.20 -6.57 16.79
N LEU A 93 -0.83 -6.43 15.61
CA LEU A 93 -0.16 -6.57 14.32
C LEU A 93 0.92 -5.48 14.15
N VAL A 94 0.64 -4.23 14.54
CA VAL A 94 1.63 -3.14 14.50
C VAL A 94 2.78 -3.41 15.46
N ALA A 95 2.51 -3.86 16.68
CA ALA A 95 3.54 -4.16 17.68
C ALA A 95 4.44 -5.33 17.25
N ASP A 96 3.86 -6.41 16.72
CA ASP A 96 4.60 -7.55 16.20
C ASP A 96 5.49 -7.15 15.01
N THR A 97 4.92 -6.41 14.04
CA THR A 97 5.70 -5.90 12.90
C THR A 97 6.81 -4.96 13.36
N ASN A 98 6.58 -4.14 14.39
CA ASN A 98 7.62 -3.31 14.98
C ASN A 98 8.75 -4.11 15.61
N SER A 99 8.45 -5.30 16.15
CA SER A 99 9.45 -6.13 16.82
C SER A 99 10.42 -6.81 15.86
N ASP A 100 9.99 -7.09 14.62
CA ASP A 100 10.78 -7.86 13.65
C ASP A 100 11.06 -7.15 12.32
N CYS A 101 10.39 -6.04 12.00
CA CYS A 101 10.54 -5.31 10.74
C CYS A 101 10.81 -3.80 10.91
N LEU A 102 11.25 -3.38 12.10
CA LEU A 102 11.80 -2.05 12.29
C LEU A 102 13.31 -2.06 12.05
N HIS A 103 13.75 -1.36 11.01
CA HIS A 103 15.16 -1.19 10.70
C HIS A 103 15.86 -0.36 11.80
N PRO A 104 17.16 -0.57 12.09
CA PRO A 104 17.90 0.25 13.06
C PRO A 104 17.84 1.77 12.81
N ASP A 105 17.70 2.19 11.55
CA ASP A 105 17.56 3.59 11.15
C ASP A 105 16.13 4.15 11.36
N GLY A 106 15.23 3.37 11.96
CA GLY A 106 13.87 3.78 12.33
C GLY A 106 12.81 3.66 11.23
N ARG A 107 13.18 3.28 10.01
CA ARG A 107 12.23 2.96 8.92
C ARG A 107 11.70 1.53 9.02
N TRP A 108 10.55 1.27 8.43
CA TRP A 108 10.14 -0.11 8.11
C TRP A 108 11.11 -0.76 7.10
N GLN A 109 11.32 -2.06 7.27
CA GLN A 109 11.95 -2.93 6.27
C GLN A 109 10.92 -3.93 5.70
N ARG A 110 11.27 -4.61 4.61
CA ARG A 110 10.37 -5.50 3.86
C ARG A 110 9.85 -6.68 4.68
N ALA A 111 10.76 -7.41 5.31
CA ALA A 111 10.48 -8.63 6.06
C ALA A 111 11.54 -8.83 7.16
N PRO A 112 11.35 -9.76 8.11
CA PRO A 112 12.31 -9.99 9.20
C PRO A 112 13.72 -10.36 8.69
N ASP A 113 13.78 -11.06 7.57
CA ASP A 113 14.99 -11.53 6.90
C ASP A 113 15.41 -10.66 5.70
N ASP A 114 14.69 -9.56 5.42
CA ASP A 114 14.98 -8.64 4.33
C ASP A 114 14.95 -7.18 4.81
N PRO A 115 16.13 -6.59 5.13
CA PRO A 115 16.23 -5.23 5.66
C PRO A 115 16.01 -4.14 4.59
N ARG A 116 15.86 -4.50 3.31
CA ARG A 116 15.70 -3.53 2.23
C ARG A 116 14.42 -2.71 2.36
N ILE A 117 14.37 -1.60 1.64
CA ILE A 117 13.19 -0.75 1.51
C ILE A 117 12.34 -1.18 0.31
N ASP A 118 11.04 -0.90 0.37
CA ASP A 118 10.06 -1.19 -0.67
C ASP A 118 8.98 -0.11 -0.66
N ALA A 119 8.52 0.31 -1.84
CA ALA A 119 7.49 1.32 -2.01
C ALA A 119 6.13 0.88 -1.44
N ALA A 120 5.87 -0.43 -1.33
CA ALA A 120 4.67 -0.96 -0.67
C ALA A 120 4.58 -0.54 0.81
N LEU A 121 5.71 -0.22 1.46
CA LEU A 121 5.75 0.26 2.85
C LEU A 121 5.17 1.67 3.02
N LEU A 122 4.85 2.38 1.93
CA LEU A 122 4.07 3.62 1.97
C LEU A 122 2.58 3.36 2.26
N ILE A 123 2.04 2.24 1.78
CA ILE A 123 0.61 1.91 1.84
C ILE A 123 0.08 1.93 3.28
N PRO A 124 0.74 1.30 4.28
CA PRO A 124 0.22 1.29 5.64
C PRO A 124 -0.03 2.67 6.25
N SER A 125 0.91 3.60 6.08
CA SER A 125 0.74 5.00 6.54
C SER A 125 -0.42 5.67 5.79
N ILE A 126 -0.48 5.50 4.46
CA ILE A 126 -1.55 6.07 3.62
C ILE A 126 -2.92 5.59 4.07
N ARG A 127 -3.04 4.32 4.43
CA ARG A 127 -4.30 3.69 4.86
C ARG A 127 -4.64 3.95 6.33
N GLY A 128 -3.68 4.36 7.15
CA GLY A 128 -3.87 4.69 8.58
C GLY A 128 -3.52 3.56 9.55
N ALA A 129 -2.66 2.62 9.15
CA ALA A 129 -2.08 1.61 10.05
C ALA A 129 -1.26 2.25 11.18
N ILE A 130 -0.63 3.38 10.88
CA ILE A 130 0.09 4.25 11.82
C ILE A 130 -0.07 5.70 11.34
N PRO A 131 0.03 6.70 12.23
CA PRO A 131 -0.03 8.10 11.83
C PRO A 131 1.04 8.44 10.78
N ALA A 132 0.71 9.33 9.82
CA ALA A 132 1.68 9.80 8.83
C ALA A 132 2.86 10.57 9.43
N THR A 133 2.65 11.14 10.63
CA THR A 133 3.65 11.86 11.43
C THR A 133 4.40 10.96 12.41
N ASP A 134 4.08 9.66 12.47
CA ASP A 134 4.85 8.70 13.28
C ASP A 134 6.31 8.68 12.77
N PRO A 135 7.33 8.69 13.65
CA PRO A 135 8.73 8.68 13.24
C PRO A 135 9.05 7.55 12.25
N ARG A 136 8.40 6.39 12.37
CA ARG A 136 8.58 5.25 11.46
C ARG A 136 8.04 5.55 10.07
N SER A 137 6.85 6.16 9.98
CA SER A 137 6.28 6.62 8.71
C SER A 137 7.18 7.66 8.05
N VAL A 138 7.67 8.65 8.82
CA VAL A 138 8.56 9.70 8.31
C VAL A 138 9.86 9.12 7.78
N ALA A 139 10.50 8.22 8.54
CA ALA A 139 11.72 7.55 8.12
C ALA A 139 11.51 6.68 6.87
N THR A 140 10.41 5.93 6.79
CA THR A 140 10.06 5.12 5.62
C THR A 140 9.83 5.97 4.37
N VAL A 141 9.08 7.08 4.47
CA VAL A 141 8.86 8.00 3.34
C VAL A 141 10.16 8.63 2.86
N ALA A 142 11.05 9.01 3.79
CA ALA A 142 12.36 9.55 3.46
C ALA A 142 13.26 8.52 2.75
N ALA A 143 13.24 7.27 3.21
CA ALA A 143 14.00 6.17 2.61
C ALA A 143 13.49 5.84 1.21
N VAL A 144 12.17 5.69 1.02
CA VAL A 144 11.60 5.45 -0.32
C VAL A 144 11.96 6.58 -1.29
N ARG A 145 11.91 7.84 -0.83
CA ARG A 145 12.28 9.00 -1.66
C ARG A 145 13.74 8.94 -2.13
N THR A 146 14.65 8.61 -1.23
CA THR A 146 16.10 8.63 -1.47
C THR A 146 16.54 7.41 -2.27
N ASP A 147 16.11 6.24 -1.83
CA ASP A 147 16.66 4.98 -2.30
C ASP A 147 15.96 4.52 -3.59
N LEU A 148 14.63 4.72 -3.67
CA LEU A 148 13.79 4.26 -4.78
C LEU A 148 13.35 5.37 -5.74
N GLY A 149 13.62 6.65 -5.43
CA GLY A 149 13.23 7.78 -6.27
C GLY A 149 14.27 8.11 -7.35
N ARG A 150 13.89 8.14 -8.64
CA ARG A 150 14.75 8.62 -9.73
C ARG A 150 13.96 9.48 -10.71
N HIS A 151 14.50 10.65 -11.08
CA HIS A 151 13.92 11.56 -12.08
C HIS A 151 12.41 11.86 -11.89
N GLY A 152 11.95 11.87 -10.63
CA GLY A 152 10.56 12.10 -10.25
C GLY A 152 9.61 10.91 -10.44
N PHE A 153 10.15 9.70 -10.61
CA PHE A 153 9.44 8.43 -10.52
C PHE A 153 9.96 7.59 -9.34
N VAL A 154 9.19 6.58 -8.94
CA VAL A 154 9.53 5.69 -7.82
C VAL A 154 9.48 4.24 -8.31
N TYR A 155 10.52 3.47 -7.98
CA TYR A 155 10.59 2.03 -8.25
C TYR A 155 9.93 1.22 -7.12
N ARG A 156 9.50 -0.01 -7.40
CA ARG A 156 8.90 -0.89 -6.38
C ARG A 156 9.90 -1.21 -5.26
N PHE A 157 11.06 -1.74 -5.64
CA PHE A 157 12.20 -2.07 -4.79
C PHE A 157 13.44 -2.20 -5.69
N GLN A 158 14.63 -2.36 -5.10
CA GLN A 158 15.85 -2.65 -5.88
C GLN A 158 15.99 -4.17 -6.11
N PRO A 159 15.98 -4.66 -7.38
CA PRO A 159 16.13 -6.08 -7.66
C PRO A 159 17.57 -6.55 -7.45
N GLY A 160 17.81 -7.30 -6.37
CA GLY A 160 19.15 -7.77 -6.01
C GLY A 160 20.14 -6.61 -5.84
N GLU A 161 21.30 -6.72 -6.46
CA GLU A 161 22.34 -5.67 -6.48
C GLU A 161 22.30 -4.79 -7.72
N GLN A 162 21.36 -5.03 -8.65
CA GLN A 162 21.32 -4.30 -9.92
C GLN A 162 20.90 -2.84 -9.71
N PRO A 163 21.49 -1.88 -10.45
CA PRO A 163 21.06 -0.48 -10.41
C PRO A 163 19.60 -0.33 -10.85
N LEU A 164 18.88 0.60 -10.21
CA LEU A 164 17.53 0.97 -10.61
C LEU A 164 17.50 1.47 -12.07
N GLY A 165 16.51 1.00 -12.83
CA GLY A 165 16.34 1.37 -14.25
C GLY A 165 17.03 0.45 -15.25
N GLU A 166 17.87 -0.49 -14.81
CA GLU A 166 18.44 -1.53 -15.68
C GLU A 166 17.63 -2.82 -15.66
N ALA A 167 17.03 -3.15 -14.51
CA ALA A 167 16.28 -4.39 -14.29
C ALA A 167 14.76 -4.25 -14.50
N GLU A 168 14.19 -3.09 -14.18
CA GLU A 168 12.75 -2.84 -14.18
C GLU A 168 12.47 -1.36 -14.51
N GLY A 169 11.29 -1.06 -15.08
CA GLY A 169 10.79 0.32 -15.21
C GLY A 169 10.34 0.89 -13.86
N ALA A 170 10.19 2.21 -13.77
CA ALA A 170 9.57 2.82 -12.59
C ALA A 170 8.06 2.62 -12.62
N PHE A 171 7.46 2.40 -11.45
CA PHE A 171 6.08 1.94 -11.34
C PHE A 171 5.16 3.11 -11.03
N LEU A 172 4.20 3.41 -11.91
CA LEU A 172 3.43 4.66 -11.81
C LEU A 172 2.59 4.75 -10.54
N LEU A 173 2.08 3.61 -10.05
CA LEU A 173 1.39 3.55 -8.75
C LEU A 173 2.30 3.99 -7.61
N CYS A 174 3.58 3.61 -7.59
CA CYS A 174 4.52 3.98 -6.54
C CYS A 174 4.74 5.50 -6.49
N GLY A 175 4.76 6.17 -7.65
CA GLY A 175 4.80 7.62 -7.71
C GLY A 175 3.56 8.30 -7.13
N PHE A 176 2.37 7.74 -7.36
CA PHE A 176 1.14 8.23 -6.74
C PHE A 176 1.09 7.95 -5.23
N LEU A 177 1.56 6.79 -4.77
CA LEU A 177 1.72 6.50 -3.35
C LEU A 177 2.66 7.49 -2.68
N MET A 178 3.79 7.83 -3.32
CA MET A 178 4.71 8.85 -2.82
C MET A 178 4.05 10.23 -2.74
N ALA A 179 3.26 10.61 -3.74
CA ALA A 179 2.49 11.86 -3.71
C ALA A 179 1.49 11.91 -2.55
N LEU A 180 0.76 10.82 -2.30
CA LEU A 180 -0.18 10.70 -1.18
C LEU A 180 0.54 10.78 0.18
N ALA A 181 1.67 10.07 0.32
CA ALA A 181 2.46 10.08 1.54
C ALA A 181 3.00 11.49 1.83
N ASP A 182 3.55 12.19 0.83
CA ASP A 182 3.99 13.57 0.98
C ASP A 182 2.85 14.51 1.37
N HIS A 183 1.67 14.35 0.76
CA HIS A 183 0.51 15.16 1.10
C HIS A 183 0.04 14.94 2.54
N GLN A 184 -0.01 13.69 3.00
CA GLN A 184 -0.38 13.37 4.39
C GLN A 184 0.61 13.89 5.43
N GLN A 185 1.87 14.09 5.06
CA GLN A 185 2.90 14.71 5.90
C GLN A 185 2.90 16.25 5.81
N GLY A 186 2.00 16.85 5.02
CA GLY A 186 1.91 18.30 4.83
C GLY A 186 2.88 18.87 3.79
N ASN A 187 3.65 18.03 3.09
CA ASN A 187 4.61 18.42 2.05
C ASN A 187 3.92 18.67 0.70
N ASN A 188 2.93 19.58 0.69
CA ASN A 188 2.04 19.79 -0.46
C ASN A 188 2.77 20.07 -1.79
N LEU A 189 3.85 20.86 -1.76
CA LEU A 189 4.62 21.16 -2.97
C LEU A 189 5.31 19.90 -3.53
N ALA A 190 5.85 19.04 -2.66
CA ALA A 190 6.48 17.80 -3.08
C ALA A 190 5.43 16.81 -3.61
N ALA A 191 4.28 16.70 -2.95
CA ALA A 191 3.15 15.88 -3.39
C ALA A 191 2.71 16.23 -4.82
N VAL A 192 2.52 17.52 -5.11
CA VAL A 192 2.14 17.99 -6.45
C VAL A 192 3.21 17.66 -7.48
N ARG A 193 4.51 17.79 -7.14
CA ARG A 193 5.60 17.44 -8.07
C ARG A 193 5.59 15.95 -8.43
N TRP A 194 5.42 15.06 -7.46
CA TRP A 194 5.29 13.62 -7.71
C TRP A 194 4.07 13.31 -8.55
N PHE A 195 2.91 13.88 -8.19
CA PHE A 195 1.66 13.67 -8.91
C PHE A 195 1.76 14.11 -10.37
N GLU A 196 2.21 15.34 -10.64
CA GLU A 196 2.31 15.88 -11.99
C GLU A 196 3.29 15.08 -12.83
N ARG A 197 4.44 14.68 -12.26
CA ARG A 197 5.43 13.88 -12.98
C ARG A 197 4.85 12.54 -13.42
N ASN A 198 4.19 11.82 -12.53
CA ASN A 198 3.59 10.51 -12.84
C ASN A 198 2.37 10.66 -13.76
N ARG A 199 1.60 11.75 -13.63
CA ARG A 199 0.51 12.09 -14.56
C ARG A 199 1.02 12.29 -16.00
N THR A 200 2.22 12.84 -16.20
CA THR A 200 2.78 13.02 -17.55
C THR A 200 3.17 11.71 -18.25
N ALA A 201 3.31 10.61 -17.52
CA ALA A 201 3.55 9.28 -18.08
C ALA A 201 2.26 8.57 -18.53
N CYS A 202 1.10 9.24 -18.47
CA CYS A 202 -0.16 8.70 -18.95
C CYS A 202 -0.18 8.62 -20.49
N GLY A 203 -0.39 7.42 -21.05
CA GLY A 203 -0.47 7.20 -22.50
C GLY A 203 -1.78 7.71 -23.12
N PRO A 204 -1.87 7.80 -24.47
CA PRO A 204 -3.09 8.22 -25.16
C PRO A 204 -4.09 7.05 -25.20
N PRO A 205 -4.80 6.78 -24.09
CA PRO A 205 -6.20 7.21 -23.90
C PRO A 205 -6.53 7.66 -22.45
N GLY A 206 -5.53 8.09 -21.67
CA GLY A 206 -5.70 8.34 -20.23
C GLY A 206 -5.51 7.09 -19.38
N LEU A 207 -4.83 6.07 -19.92
CA LEU A 207 -4.52 4.81 -19.25
C LEU A 207 -3.06 4.81 -18.78
N PHE A 208 -2.84 4.24 -17.59
CA PHE A 208 -1.51 4.01 -17.03
C PHE A 208 -1.12 2.55 -17.25
N THR A 209 0.12 2.30 -17.71
CA THR A 209 0.72 0.96 -17.60
C THR A 209 1.35 0.78 -16.24
N GLU A 210 1.52 -0.49 -15.88
CA GLU A 210 2.12 -0.94 -14.65
C GLU A 210 3.53 -0.37 -14.46
N GLU A 211 4.38 -0.47 -15.50
CA GLU A 211 5.74 0.03 -15.51
C GLU A 211 5.92 1.15 -16.54
N PHE A 212 6.84 2.07 -16.24
CA PHE A 212 7.29 3.12 -17.13
C PHE A 212 8.82 3.11 -17.17
N ASP A 213 9.37 2.80 -18.33
CA ASP A 213 10.81 2.85 -18.55
C ASP A 213 11.27 4.32 -18.56
N ILE A 214 12.03 4.72 -17.54
CA ILE A 214 12.54 6.11 -17.42
C ILE A 214 13.53 6.42 -18.54
N GLY A 215 14.38 5.46 -18.94
CA GLY A 215 15.44 5.66 -19.93
C GLY A 215 14.87 5.78 -21.34
N GLN A 216 13.92 4.93 -21.70
CA GLN A 216 13.29 4.90 -23.02
C GLN A 216 12.07 5.81 -23.14
N ARG A 217 11.55 6.32 -22.01
CA ARG A 217 10.28 7.09 -21.92
C ARG A 217 9.10 6.34 -22.54
N GLN A 218 9.05 5.03 -22.32
CA GLN A 218 8.01 4.16 -22.87
C GLN A 218 7.26 3.42 -21.77
N LEU A 219 5.98 3.17 -22.02
CA LEU A 219 5.14 2.31 -21.22
C LEU A 219 5.65 0.87 -21.33
N ARG A 220 5.82 0.17 -20.20
CA ARG A 220 6.14 -1.26 -20.12
C ARG A 220 5.12 -1.97 -19.22
N GLY A 221 4.86 -3.25 -19.48
CA GLY A 221 3.86 -4.04 -18.75
C GLY A 221 2.49 -4.13 -19.42
N ASN A 222 1.63 -4.99 -18.87
CA ASN A 222 0.35 -5.37 -19.47
C ASN A 222 -0.68 -4.22 -19.46
N LEU A 223 -1.33 -4.00 -20.61
CA LEU A 223 -2.48 -3.11 -20.77
C LEU A 223 -3.79 -3.93 -20.81
N PRO A 224 -4.82 -3.65 -19.99
CA PRO A 224 -4.84 -3.02 -18.66
C PRO A 224 -5.18 -4.04 -17.53
N GLN A 225 -4.63 -3.83 -16.33
CA GLN A 225 -5.08 -4.49 -15.09
C GLN A 225 -5.98 -3.58 -14.22
N PRO A 226 -6.86 -4.12 -13.36
CA PRO A 226 -7.91 -3.37 -12.64
C PRO A 226 -7.41 -2.30 -11.65
N SER A 227 -6.18 -2.41 -11.13
CA SER A 227 -5.61 -1.54 -10.10
C SER A 227 -5.27 -0.12 -10.59
N SER A 228 -5.23 0.11 -11.90
CA SER A 228 -4.89 1.41 -12.51
C SER A 228 -6.08 2.19 -13.08
N MET A 229 -7.33 1.74 -12.86
CA MET A 229 -8.49 2.34 -13.52
C MET A 229 -9.15 3.53 -12.78
N ARG A 230 -9.15 4.67 -13.50
CA ARG A 230 -10.04 5.87 -13.46
C ARG A 230 -9.78 6.96 -12.41
N CYS A 231 -9.09 8.02 -12.84
CA CYS A 231 -9.09 9.35 -12.19
C CYS A 231 -9.71 10.47 -13.08
N CYS A 232 -10.40 10.15 -14.18
CA CYS A 232 -11.00 11.19 -15.04
C CYS A 232 -12.37 10.78 -15.60
N SER A 233 -13.46 11.12 -14.89
CA SER A 233 -14.75 11.32 -15.54
C SER A 233 -14.86 12.78 -15.96
N LYS A 234 -14.73 13.07 -17.25
CA LYS A 234 -15.12 14.38 -17.80
C LYS A 234 -16.63 14.52 -17.62
N ARG A 235 -17.08 15.44 -16.74
CA ARG A 235 -18.43 16.00 -16.83
C ARG A 235 -18.53 16.74 -18.17
N ARG A 236 -19.38 16.27 -19.08
CA ARG A 236 -19.89 17.11 -20.16
C ARG A 236 -21.03 17.93 -19.58
N MET A 237 -20.86 19.25 -19.55
CA MET A 237 -21.97 20.19 -19.44
C MET A 237 -22.78 20.09 -20.75
N GLY A 238 -24.08 19.88 -20.60
CA GLY A 238 -25.13 20.22 -21.55
C GLY A 238 -26.18 20.99 -20.77
#